data_AF-A0A8J4TPK3-F1
#
_entry.id   AF-A0A8J4TPK3-F1
#
_cell.length_a   1.000
_cell.length_b   1.000
_cell.length_c   1.000
_cell.angle_alpha   90.00
_cell.angle_beta   90.00
_cell.angle_gamma   90.00
#
_symmetry.space_group_name_H-M   'P 1'
#
loop_
_entity.id
_entity.type
_entity.pdbx_description
1 polymer ?
#
loop_
_entity_poly.entity_id
_entity_poly.type
_entity_poly.pdbx_seq_one_letter_code
_entity_poly.pdbx_strand_id
1 'polypeptide(L)'
;MLGKLFDLLPSLGVGMLGGVLSWFATDWVTKPIAAFRTLRESVIEELHFFANVYDGSPPHIREEASRRIRRLGSEAHKLNESSTLPLRWYLWWRRADLGLASEGLVGFSNCLPEHRDGSLALMRDRIERGMGLPRSLTDKLIRVIEQRVARQKIE
;
A
#
# COMPACT_ATOMS: atom_id res chain seq x y z
N MET A 1 30.77 49.19 -20.76
CA MET A 1 30.77 47.95 -19.93
C MET A 1 29.40 47.58 -19.34
N LEU A 2 28.36 48.42 -19.46
CA LEU A 2 27.00 48.13 -18.93
C LEU A 2 26.14 47.18 -19.79
N GLY A 3 26.45 46.99 -21.08
CA GLY A 3 25.65 46.14 -21.98
C GLY A 3 25.69 44.65 -21.66
N LYS A 4 26.83 44.12 -21.19
CA LYS A 4 26.98 42.68 -20.85
C LYS A 4 26.20 42.26 -19.58
N LEU A 5 25.80 43.22 -18.74
CA LEU A 5 25.05 42.95 -17.51
C LEU A 5 23.57 42.64 -17.83
N PHE A 6 23.02 43.21 -18.90
CA PHE A 6 21.64 42.99 -19.34
C PHE A 6 21.46 41.67 -20.09
N ASP A 7 22.50 41.16 -20.76
CA ASP A 7 22.48 39.84 -21.42
C ASP A 7 22.55 38.67 -20.42
N LEU A 8 23.00 38.91 -19.18
CA LEU A 8 23.08 37.89 -18.12
C LEU A 8 21.78 37.73 -17.31
N LEU A 9 20.94 38.77 -17.26
CA LEU A 9 19.64 38.75 -16.56
C LEU A 9 18.68 37.66 -17.08
N PRO A 10 18.54 37.45 -18.41
CA PRO A 10 17.76 36.33 -18.96
C PRO A 10 18.34 34.97 -18.56
N SER A 11 19.67 34.81 -18.57
CA SER A 11 20.32 33.54 -18.23
C SER A 11 20.18 33.17 -16.74
N LEU A 12 20.19 34.16 -15.85
CA LEU A 12 19.91 33.98 -14.42
C LEU A 12 18.43 33.66 -14.16
N GLY A 13 17.52 34.31 -14.88
CA GLY A 13 16.08 34.01 -14.81
C GLY A 13 15.74 32.59 -15.29
N VAL A 14 16.35 32.15 -16.40
CA VAL A 14 16.21 30.78 -16.92
C VAL A 14 16.79 29.74 -15.95
N GLY A 15 17.95 30.03 -15.35
CA GLY A 15 18.56 29.16 -14.33
C GLY A 15 17.71 29.01 -13.05
N MET A 16 17.13 30.12 -12.57
CA MET A 16 16.23 30.09 -11.41
C MET A 16 14.92 29.34 -11.71
N LEU A 17 14.29 29.57 -12.87
CA LEU A 17 13.10 28.83 -13.29
C LEU A 17 13.38 27.33 -13.46
N GLY A 18 14.54 26.98 -14.04
CA GLY A 18 15.00 25.59 -14.13
C GLY A 18 15.19 24.94 -12.75
N GLY A 19 15.76 25.68 -11.79
CA GLY A 19 15.90 25.23 -10.40
C GLY A 19 14.57 24.98 -9.70
N VAL A 20 13.62 25.91 -9.82
CA VAL A 20 12.27 25.77 -9.21
C VAL A 20 11.51 24.60 -9.83
N LEU A 21 11.51 24.45 -11.16
CA LEU A 21 10.86 23.33 -11.84
C LEU A 21 11.47 21.98 -11.47
N SER A 22 12.81 21.92 -11.35
CA SER A 22 13.52 20.71 -10.91
C SER A 22 13.16 20.33 -9.48
N TRP A 23 13.02 21.31 -8.59
CA TRP A 23 12.57 21.08 -7.22
C TRP A 23 11.14 20.54 -7.16
N PHE A 24 10.20 21.17 -7.88
CA PHE A 24 8.80 20.70 -7.94
C PHE A 24 8.68 19.29 -8.52
N ALA A 25 9.41 18.99 -9.59
CA ALA A 25 9.44 17.65 -10.18
C ALA A 25 9.95 16.61 -9.17
N THR A 26 10.99 16.96 -8.40
CA THR A 26 11.55 16.09 -7.37
C THR A 26 10.54 15.86 -6.24
N ASP A 27 9.90 16.91 -5.74
CA ASP A 27 8.93 16.84 -4.65
C ASP A 27 7.69 16.01 -5.05
N TRP A 28 7.20 16.21 -6.27
CA TRP A 28 6.05 15.50 -6.83
C TRP A 28 6.30 14.01 -7.05
N VAL A 29 7.56 13.60 -7.28
CA VAL A 29 7.96 12.19 -7.43
C VAL A 29 8.28 11.54 -6.09
N THR A 30 9.05 12.23 -5.24
CA THR A 30 9.59 11.65 -4.01
C THR A 30 8.53 11.44 -2.94
N LYS A 31 7.61 12.41 -2.74
CA LYS A 31 6.54 12.31 -1.75
C LYS A 31 5.64 11.07 -1.91
N PRO A 32 5.05 10.79 -3.08
CA PRO A 32 4.18 9.62 -3.22
C PRO A 32 4.95 8.30 -3.09
N ILE A 33 6.20 8.24 -3.53
CA ILE A 33 7.05 7.05 -3.34
C ILE A 33 7.37 6.83 -1.86
N ALA A 34 7.70 7.90 -1.14
CA ALA A 34 7.91 7.84 0.31
C ALA A 34 6.64 7.39 1.04
N ALA A 35 5.48 7.96 0.68
CA ALA A 35 4.20 7.57 1.25
C ALA A 35 3.89 6.08 1.03
N PHE A 36 4.15 5.56 -0.18
CA PHE A 36 4.03 4.13 -0.44
C PHE A 36 4.95 3.28 0.43
N ARG A 37 6.21 3.69 0.62
CA ARG A 37 7.18 2.95 1.45
C ARG A 37 6.74 2.91 2.90
N THR A 38 6.32 4.05 3.46
CA THR A 38 5.79 4.12 4.83
C THR A 38 4.55 3.25 4.98
N LEU A 39 3.60 3.33 4.05
CA LEU A 39 2.40 2.49 4.04
C LEU A 39 2.77 1.00 4.02
N ARG A 40 3.72 0.60 3.16
CA ARG A 40 4.20 -0.78 3.06
C ARG A 40 4.83 -1.27 4.36
N GLU A 41 5.65 -0.44 5.01
CA GLU A 41 6.27 -0.75 6.30
C GLU A 41 5.23 -0.91 7.41
N SER A 42 4.26 0.00 7.51
CA SER A 42 3.17 -0.10 8.50
C SER A 42 2.29 -1.33 8.27
N VAL A 43 2.04 -1.71 7.02
CA VAL A 43 1.28 -2.94 6.71
C VAL A 43 2.05 -4.18 7.14
N ILE A 44 3.37 -4.24 6.91
CA ILE A 44 4.20 -5.37 7.36
C ILE A 44 4.16 -5.46 8.89
N GLU A 45 4.33 -4.33 9.58
CA GLU A 45 4.32 -4.27 11.04
C GLU A 45 2.99 -4.77 11.61
N GLU A 46 1.86 -4.24 11.14
CA GLU A 46 0.54 -4.63 11.63
C GLU A 46 0.19 -6.08 11.25
N LEU A 47 0.59 -6.56 10.07
CA LEU A 47 0.43 -7.98 9.71
C LEU A 47 1.22 -8.91 10.63
N HIS A 48 2.42 -8.51 11.05
CA HIS A 48 3.21 -9.29 11.99
C HIS A 48 2.64 -9.23 13.41
N PHE A 49 2.23 -8.04 13.85
CA PHE A 49 1.65 -7.84 15.18
C PHE A 49 0.34 -8.62 15.33
N PHE A 50 -0.54 -8.55 14.34
CA PHE A 50 -1.84 -9.21 14.37
C PHE A 50 -1.85 -10.65 13.84
N ALA A 51 -0.72 -11.18 13.37
CA ALA A 51 -0.60 -12.60 13.05
C ALA A 51 -0.89 -13.51 14.26
N ASN A 52 -0.69 -12.99 15.47
CA ASN A 52 -0.90 -13.70 16.73
C ASN A 52 -2.23 -13.35 17.42
N VAL A 53 -3.10 -12.56 16.79
CA VAL A 53 -4.46 -12.33 17.31
C VAL A 53 -5.36 -13.46 16.87
N TYR A 54 -5.99 -14.13 17.84
CA TYR A 54 -6.86 -15.30 17.64
C TYR A 54 -8.18 -15.13 18.40
N ASP A 55 -9.11 -16.08 18.26
CA ASP A 55 -10.45 -16.00 18.89
C ASP A 55 -10.43 -15.85 20.41
N GLY A 56 -9.36 -16.28 21.08
CA GLY A 56 -9.16 -16.10 22.51
C GLY A 56 -8.55 -14.75 22.91
N SER A 57 -8.19 -13.90 21.94
CA SER A 57 -7.72 -12.55 22.22
C SER A 57 -8.86 -11.67 22.75
N PRO A 58 -8.57 -10.72 23.68
CA PRO A 58 -9.59 -9.84 24.22
C PRO A 58 -10.34 -9.07 23.12
N PRO A 59 -11.66 -8.86 23.24
CA PRO A 59 -12.46 -8.17 22.21
C PRO A 59 -11.89 -6.81 21.80
N HIS A 60 -11.42 -6.01 22.77
CA HIS A 60 -10.85 -4.68 22.50
C HIS A 60 -9.58 -4.74 21.63
N ILE A 61 -8.77 -5.80 21.75
CA ILE A 61 -7.57 -6.00 20.91
C ILE A 61 -7.98 -6.32 19.47
N ARG A 62 -9.01 -7.16 19.28
CA ARG A 62 -9.54 -7.51 17.95
C ARG A 62 -10.16 -6.29 17.25
N GLU A 63 -10.92 -5.48 17.98
CA GLU A 63 -11.50 -4.25 17.46
C GLU A 63 -10.44 -3.20 17.11
N GLU A 64 -9.39 -3.07 17.92
CA GLU A 64 -8.26 -2.21 17.63
C GLU A 64 -7.52 -2.69 16.37
N ALA A 65 -7.26 -4.00 16.26
CA ALA A 65 -6.65 -4.61 15.08
C ALA A 65 -7.43 -4.33 13.80
N SER A 66 -8.74 -4.59 13.84
CA SER A 66 -9.63 -4.33 12.72
C SER A 66 -9.62 -2.85 12.32
N ARG A 67 -9.69 -1.92 13.29
CA ARG A 67 -9.63 -0.48 13.00
C ARG A 67 -8.31 -0.05 12.38
N ARG A 68 -7.17 -0.50 12.91
CA ARG A 68 -5.83 -0.15 12.39
C ARG A 68 -5.64 -0.66 10.97
N ILE A 69 -5.98 -1.93 10.72
CA ILE A 69 -5.86 -2.54 9.39
C ILE A 69 -6.82 -1.87 8.39
N ARG A 70 -8.06 -1.57 8.80
CA ARG A 70 -9.01 -0.84 7.95
C ARG A 70 -8.52 0.56 7.60
N ARG A 71 -7.88 1.27 8.55
CA ARG A 71 -7.23 2.56 8.29
C ARG A 71 -6.15 2.43 7.22
N LEU A 72 -5.25 1.45 7.33
CA LEU A 72 -4.23 1.19 6.31
C LEU A 72 -4.86 0.88 4.93
N GLY A 73 -5.97 0.13 4.91
CA GLY A 73 -6.73 -0.11 3.68
C GLY A 73 -7.25 1.18 3.03
N SER A 74 -7.74 2.12 3.83
CA SER A 74 -8.19 3.43 3.35
C SER A 74 -7.03 4.32 2.86
N GLU A 75 -5.87 4.24 3.51
CA GLU A 75 -4.67 4.96 3.08
C GLU A 75 -4.13 4.41 1.75
N ALA A 76 -4.12 3.08 1.59
CA ALA A 76 -3.80 2.42 0.32
C ALA A 76 -4.76 2.85 -0.80
N HIS A 77 -6.06 2.90 -0.52
CA HIS A 77 -7.07 3.34 -1.48
C HIS A 77 -6.82 4.79 -1.91
N LYS A 78 -6.65 5.70 -0.95
CA LYS A 78 -6.37 7.12 -1.20
C LYS A 78 -5.09 7.30 -2.02
N LEU A 79 -4.03 6.54 -1.72
CA LEU A 79 -2.78 6.59 -2.48
C LEU A 79 -2.94 6.04 -3.91
N ASN A 80 -3.80 5.04 -4.09
CA ASN A 80 -4.16 4.52 -5.41
C ASN A 80 -4.93 5.56 -6.23
N GLU A 81 -5.92 6.24 -5.65
CA GLU A 81 -6.71 7.27 -6.33
C GLU A 81 -5.86 8.50 -6.68
N SER A 82 -4.98 8.91 -5.77
CA SER A 82 -4.05 10.04 -5.97
C SER A 82 -2.76 9.66 -6.71
N SER A 83 -2.71 8.47 -7.33
CA SER A 83 -1.49 7.96 -7.94
C SER A 83 -1.07 8.76 -9.18
N THR A 84 0.12 9.38 -9.08
CA THR A 84 0.78 10.08 -10.17
C THR A 84 1.45 9.09 -11.13
N LEU A 85 1.72 9.49 -12.38
CA LEU A 85 2.40 8.62 -13.36
C LEU A 85 3.74 8.04 -12.84
N PRO A 86 4.62 8.81 -12.17
CA PRO A 86 5.84 8.26 -11.59
C PRO A 86 5.58 7.21 -10.53
N LEU A 87 4.58 7.41 -9.66
CA LEU A 87 4.20 6.42 -8.66
C LEU A 87 3.65 5.16 -9.34
N ARG A 88 2.78 5.29 -10.35
CA ARG A 88 2.25 4.13 -11.09
C ARG A 88 3.36 3.32 -11.76
N TRP A 89 4.32 3.99 -12.37
CA TRP A 89 5.48 3.33 -12.97
C TRP A 89 6.33 2.61 -11.91
N TYR A 90 6.57 3.26 -10.77
CA TYR A 90 7.26 2.64 -9.64
C TYR A 90 6.52 1.41 -9.09
N LEU A 91 5.20 1.49 -8.91
CA LEU A 91 4.36 0.37 -8.45
C LEU A 91 4.40 -0.80 -9.43
N TRP A 92 4.31 -0.52 -10.73
CA TRP A 92 4.43 -1.53 -11.78
C TRP A 92 5.78 -2.25 -11.72
N TRP A 93 6.88 -1.51 -11.59
CA TRP A 93 8.21 -2.11 -11.46
C TRP A 93 8.33 -2.99 -10.21
N ARG A 94 7.69 -2.58 -9.12
CA ARG A 94 7.62 -3.34 -7.87
C ARG A 94 6.59 -4.47 -7.88
N ARG A 95 5.84 -4.63 -8.98
CA ARG A 95 4.69 -5.56 -9.10
C ARG A 95 3.70 -5.39 -7.95
N ALA A 96 3.50 -4.16 -7.50
CA ALA A 96 2.57 -3.79 -6.46
C ALA A 96 1.26 -3.28 -7.08
N ASP A 97 0.15 -3.61 -6.44
CA ASP A 97 -1.20 -3.21 -6.78
C ASP A 97 -1.89 -2.69 -5.51
N LEU A 98 -1.98 -1.37 -5.40
CA LEU A 98 -2.60 -0.71 -4.24
C LEU A 98 -4.11 -0.93 -4.15
N GLY A 99 -4.78 -1.18 -5.27
CA GLY A 99 -6.19 -1.55 -5.28
C GLY A 99 -6.38 -2.92 -4.63
N LEU A 100 -5.62 -3.92 -5.10
CA LEU A 100 -5.64 -5.26 -4.52
C LEU A 100 -5.23 -5.26 -3.04
N ALA A 101 -4.22 -4.46 -2.67
CA ALA A 101 -3.79 -4.33 -1.28
C ALA A 101 -4.88 -3.71 -0.40
N SER A 102 -5.54 -2.65 -0.87
CA SER A 102 -6.62 -1.98 -0.16
C SER A 102 -7.79 -2.92 0.11
N GLU A 103 -8.26 -3.62 -0.92
CA GLU A 103 -9.32 -4.62 -0.80
C GLU A 103 -8.93 -5.75 0.15
N GLY A 104 -7.69 -6.24 0.05
CA GLY A 104 -7.14 -7.25 0.94
C GLY A 104 -7.13 -6.79 2.40
N LEU A 105 -6.70 -5.55 2.69
CA LEU A 105 -6.66 -4.98 4.03
C LEU A 105 -8.07 -4.83 4.61
N VAL A 106 -9.01 -4.28 3.83
CA VAL A 106 -10.41 -4.15 4.28
C VAL A 106 -11.03 -5.52 4.53
N GLY A 107 -10.85 -6.47 3.62
CA GLY A 107 -11.32 -7.85 3.79
C GLY A 107 -10.71 -8.53 5.01
N PHE A 108 -9.40 -8.38 5.21
CA PHE A 108 -8.70 -8.91 6.39
C PHE A 108 -9.26 -8.33 7.69
N SER A 109 -9.52 -7.02 7.73
CA SER A 109 -10.11 -6.36 8.90
C SER A 109 -11.49 -6.91 9.28
N ASN A 110 -12.27 -7.35 8.28
CA ASN A 110 -13.58 -7.95 8.48
C ASN A 110 -13.50 -9.41 8.92
N CYS A 111 -12.43 -10.12 8.54
CA CYS A 111 -12.24 -11.53 8.91
C CYS A 111 -11.62 -11.73 10.31
N LEU A 112 -10.99 -10.69 10.89
CA LEU A 112 -10.35 -10.74 12.21
C LEU A 112 -11.27 -11.15 13.39
N PRO A 113 -12.57 -10.83 13.41
CA PRO A 113 -13.45 -11.26 14.50
C PRO A 113 -13.92 -12.71 14.40
N GLU A 114 -13.95 -13.27 13.18
CA GLU A 114 -14.70 -14.51 12.89
C GLU A 114 -13.82 -15.73 12.61
N HIS A 115 -12.50 -15.60 12.44
CA HIS A 115 -11.43 -16.65 12.37
C HIS A 115 -11.81 -18.04 11.84
N ARG A 116 -12.80 -18.13 10.96
CA ARG A 116 -13.27 -19.38 10.39
C ARG A 116 -13.02 -19.34 8.89
N ASP A 117 -12.67 -20.50 8.36
CA ASP A 117 -12.68 -20.82 6.93
C ASP A 117 -11.42 -20.46 6.12
N GLY A 118 -10.37 -19.90 6.73
CA GLY A 118 -9.14 -19.57 5.99
C GLY A 118 -9.29 -18.37 5.05
N SER A 119 -10.43 -17.68 5.09
CA SER A 119 -10.63 -16.37 4.45
C SER A 119 -9.54 -15.37 4.84
N LEU A 120 -9.08 -15.41 6.09
CA LEU A 120 -7.99 -14.56 6.58
C LEU A 120 -6.66 -14.83 5.84
N ALA A 121 -6.37 -16.09 5.51
CA ALA A 121 -5.20 -16.47 4.73
C ALA A 121 -5.29 -15.98 3.27
N LEU A 122 -6.48 -16.03 2.67
CA LEU A 122 -6.73 -15.48 1.33
C LEU A 122 -6.56 -13.96 1.30
N MET A 123 -7.11 -13.26 2.30
CA MET A 123 -6.97 -11.81 2.40
C MET A 123 -5.52 -11.41 2.64
N ARG A 124 -4.78 -12.16 3.48
CA ARG A 124 -3.35 -11.96 3.68
C ARG A 124 -2.57 -12.08 2.37
N ASP A 125 -2.81 -13.13 1.58
CA ASP A 125 -2.14 -13.30 0.28
C ASP A 125 -2.48 -12.17 -0.70
N ARG A 126 -3.71 -11.64 -0.69
CA ARG A 126 -4.06 -10.43 -1.47
C ARG A 126 -3.26 -9.21 -1.02
N ILE A 127 -3.11 -8.99 0.29
CA ILE A 127 -2.30 -7.90 0.83
C ILE A 127 -0.84 -8.07 0.42
N GLU A 128 -0.29 -9.27 0.57
CA GLU A 128 1.11 -9.58 0.22
C GLU A 128 1.37 -9.36 -1.27
N ARG A 129 0.48 -9.82 -2.15
CA ARG A 129 0.54 -9.57 -3.59
C ARG A 129 0.42 -8.08 -3.91
N GLY A 130 -0.60 -7.41 -3.36
CA GLY A 130 -0.84 -5.99 -3.61
C GLY A 130 0.29 -5.08 -3.12
N MET A 131 0.99 -5.45 -2.05
CA MET A 131 2.10 -4.67 -1.50
C MET A 131 3.48 -5.07 -2.06
N GLY A 132 3.55 -6.07 -2.95
CA GLY A 132 4.82 -6.63 -3.42
C GLY A 132 5.68 -7.16 -2.25
N LEU A 133 5.05 -7.91 -1.34
CA LEU A 133 5.70 -8.56 -0.21
C LEU A 133 6.08 -10.01 -0.54
N PRO A 134 7.05 -10.59 0.18
CA PRO A 134 7.27 -12.03 0.16
C PRO A 134 5.98 -12.76 0.57
N ARG A 135 5.58 -13.76 -0.21
CA ARG A 135 4.35 -14.51 0.01
C ARG A 135 4.56 -15.56 1.09
N SER A 136 3.70 -15.56 2.09
CA SER A 136 3.69 -16.56 3.17
C SER A 136 3.09 -17.90 2.73
N LEU A 137 2.24 -17.88 1.70
CA LEU A 137 1.51 -19.04 1.21
C LEU A 137 1.85 -19.33 -0.26
N THR A 138 1.92 -20.62 -0.61
CA THR A 138 2.13 -21.05 -1.99
C THR A 138 0.83 -21.02 -2.78
N ASP A 139 0.91 -20.83 -4.11
CA ASP A 139 -0.27 -20.82 -4.98
C ASP A 139 -1.11 -22.09 -4.88
N LYS A 140 -0.46 -23.25 -4.68
CA LYS A 140 -1.16 -24.52 -4.48
C LYS A 140 -2.02 -24.49 -3.21
N LEU A 141 -1.46 -23.96 -2.12
CA LEU A 141 -2.16 -23.88 -0.84
C LEU A 141 -3.32 -22.87 -0.89
N ILE A 142 -3.11 -21.72 -1.56
CA ILE A 142 -4.19 -20.74 -1.79
C ILE A 142 -5.37 -21.37 -2.50
N ARG A 143 -5.14 -22.11 -3.60
CA ARG A 143 -6.22 -22.80 -4.33
C ARG A 143 -6.98 -23.81 -3.47
N VAL A 144 -6.28 -24.53 -2.60
CA VAL A 144 -6.91 -25.47 -1.66
C VAL A 144 -7.80 -24.73 -0.67
N ILE A 145 -7.35 -23.59 -0.15
CA ILE A 145 -8.15 -22.76 0.78
C ILE A 145 -9.37 -22.18 0.05
N GLU A 146 -9.21 -21.66 -1.16
CA GLU A 146 -10.32 -21.16 -1.99
C GLU A 146 -11.40 -22.22 -2.22
N GLN A 147 -11.00 -23.46 -2.54
CA GLN A 147 -11.93 -24.58 -2.72
C GLN A 147 -12.68 -24.94 -1.42
N ARG A 148 -12.01 -24.85 -0.26
CA ARG A 148 -12.65 -25.11 1.04
C ARG A 148 -13.66 -24.02 1.39
N VAL A 149 -13.28 -22.75 1.28
CA VAL A 149 -14.18 -21.60 1.50
C VAL A 149 -15.39 -21.68 0.58
N ALA A 150 -15.18 -22.03 -0.70
CA ALA A 150 -16.27 -22.14 -1.66
C ALA A 150 -17.27 -23.25 -1.30
N ARG A 151 -16.80 -24.39 -0.79
CA ARG A 151 -17.68 -25.49 -0.34
C ARG A 151 -18.51 -25.10 0.87
N GLN A 152 -17.91 -24.43 1.86
CA GLN A 152 -18.62 -24.02 3.08
C GLN A 152 -19.71 -22.97 2.82
N LYS A 153 -19.64 -22.21 1.72
CA LYS A 153 -20.69 -21.25 1.35
C LYS A 153 -21.93 -21.89 0.71
N ILE A 154 -21.84 -23.17 0.31
CA ILE A 154 -22.93 -23.90 -0.36
C ILE A 154 -23.75 -24.72 0.66
N GLU A 155 -23.17 -25.00 1.82
CA GLU A 155 -23.80 -25.67 2.96
C GLU A 155 -24.54 -24.67 3.86
#